data_AF-A0A7X2MAU1-F1
#
_entry.id   AF-A0A7X2MAU1-F1
#
_cell.length_a   1.000
_cell.length_b   1.000
_cell.length_c   1.000
_cell.angle_alpha   90.00
_cell.angle_beta   90.00
_cell.angle_gamma   90.00
#
_symmetry.space_group_name_H-M   'P 1'
#
loop_
_entity.id
_entity.type
_entity.pdbx_description
1 polymer ?
#
loop_
_entity_poly.entity_id
_entity_poly.type
_entity_poly.pdbx_seq_one_letter_code
_entity_poly.pdbx_strand_id
1 'polypeptide(L)'
;MEIEESDIDARVNELLALISSTSKAVKEATKNAVLKDGELNLPDDIKKKHHDLAYHAAAESMTLLKNNNGILPLKRNTKVAIIGDFAKNPRYQGAGSSMVNTTALDNLLDCMEKSSVEVVGYAKGFDRLGQPDDVAVKEARELAKCAEITILCLGLDEVKESEGLDRQMMKLRQNQVSLLKALHRDGRKIVVVLSVGSSIET
;
A
#
# COMPACT_ATOMS: atom_id res chain seq x y z
N MET A 1 -43.22 21.77 7.51
CA MET A 1 -42.23 22.86 7.53
C MET A 1 -42.07 23.28 6.09
N GLU A 2 -42.60 24.44 5.73
CA GLU A 2 -42.38 25.00 4.39
C GLU A 2 -41.01 25.67 4.35
N ILE A 3 -40.34 25.60 3.20
CA ILE A 3 -39.03 26.23 2.96
C ILE A 3 -39.31 27.62 2.39
N GLU A 4 -38.76 28.65 3.01
CA GLU A 4 -38.90 30.04 2.57
C GLU A 4 -37.81 30.41 1.54
N GLU A 5 -38.05 31.45 0.74
CA GLU A 5 -37.04 31.96 -0.20
C GLU A 5 -35.72 32.35 0.51
N SER A 6 -35.81 32.91 1.72
CA SER A 6 -34.64 33.25 2.53
C SER A 6 -33.80 32.03 2.93
N ASP A 7 -34.40 30.85 3.05
CA ASP A 7 -33.67 29.62 3.32
C ASP A 7 -32.85 29.17 2.10
N ILE A 8 -33.39 29.37 0.90
CA ILE A 8 -32.70 29.10 -0.37
C ILE A 8 -31.55 30.10 -0.56
N ASP A 9 -31.82 31.39 -0.38
CA ASP A 9 -30.82 32.45 -0.50
C ASP A 9 -29.64 32.23 0.45
N ALA A 10 -29.91 31.79 1.69
CA ALA A 10 -28.86 31.46 2.65
C ALA A 10 -27.93 30.36 2.12
N ARG A 11 -28.48 29.27 1.55
CA ARG A 11 -27.69 28.17 0.97
C ARG A 11 -26.92 28.58 -0.29
N VAL A 12 -27.51 29.43 -1.14
CA VAL A 12 -26.81 29.98 -2.32
C VAL A 12 -25.64 30.88 -1.89
N ASN A 13 -25.84 31.73 -0.89
CA ASN A 13 -24.78 32.59 -0.37
C ASN A 13 -23.60 31.80 0.21
N GLU A 14 -23.85 30.66 0.88
CA GLU A 14 -22.79 29.74 1.34
C GLU A 14 -21.96 29.19 0.17
N LEU A 15 -22.62 28.77 -0.93
CA LEU A 15 -21.93 28.30 -2.13
C LEU A 15 -21.11 29.42 -2.80
N LEU A 16 -21.66 30.62 -2.92
CA LEU A 16 -20.97 31.76 -3.50
C LEU A 16 -19.76 32.18 -2.66
N ALA A 17 -19.85 32.12 -1.33
CA ALA A 17 -18.72 32.37 -0.44
C ALA A 17 -17.59 31.35 -0.65
N LEU A 18 -17.91 30.07 -0.82
CA LEU A 18 -16.94 29.03 -1.16
C LEU A 18 -16.28 29.28 -2.51
N ILE A 19 -17.06 29.60 -3.54
CA ILE A 19 -16.54 29.90 -4.88
C ILE A 19 -15.59 31.11 -4.83
N SER A 20 -16.02 32.19 -4.17
CA SER A 20 -15.24 33.42 -4.06
C SER A 20 -13.91 33.19 -3.33
N SER A 21 -13.94 32.46 -2.21
CA SER A 21 -12.73 32.19 -1.41
C SER A 21 -11.73 31.23 -2.08
N THR A 22 -12.16 30.37 -3.00
CA THR A 22 -11.30 29.34 -3.62
C THR A 22 -10.86 29.67 -5.06
N SER A 23 -11.60 30.54 -5.77
CA SER A 23 -11.40 30.81 -7.21
C SER A 23 -9.97 31.23 -7.58
N LYS A 24 -9.30 32.04 -6.76
CA LYS A 24 -7.93 32.49 -7.03
C LYS A 24 -6.95 31.31 -7.00
N ALA A 25 -7.02 30.50 -5.95
CA ALA A 25 -6.14 29.34 -5.77
C ALA A 25 -6.35 28.30 -6.88
N VAL A 26 -7.60 28.02 -7.25
CA VAL A 26 -7.92 27.08 -8.34
C VAL A 26 -7.35 27.56 -9.67
N LYS A 27 -7.50 28.85 -10.01
CA LYS A 27 -6.94 29.42 -11.25
C LYS A 27 -5.42 29.35 -11.27
N GLU A 28 -4.77 29.58 -10.14
CA GLU A 28 -3.31 29.52 -10.03
C GLU A 28 -2.79 28.08 -10.16
N ALA A 29 -3.42 27.14 -9.45
CA ALA A 29 -3.05 25.72 -9.48
C ALA A 29 -3.27 25.06 -10.86
N THR A 30 -4.31 25.48 -11.59
CA THR A 30 -4.63 24.93 -12.91
C THR A 30 -4.03 25.71 -14.07
N LYS A 31 -3.32 26.83 -13.81
CA LYS A 31 -2.80 27.74 -14.86
C LYS A 31 -1.93 27.04 -15.90
N ASN A 32 -1.14 26.05 -15.47
CA ASN A 32 -0.23 25.28 -16.32
C ASN A 32 -0.67 23.83 -16.51
N ALA A 33 -1.86 23.49 -15.99
CA ALA A 33 -2.35 22.14 -16.08
C ALA A 33 -3.06 21.95 -17.41
N VAL A 34 -2.61 20.96 -18.18
CA VAL A 34 -3.25 20.61 -19.45
C VAL A 34 -4.25 19.51 -19.16
N LEU A 35 -5.53 19.77 -19.45
CA LEU A 35 -6.53 18.72 -19.53
C LEU A 35 -6.29 17.95 -20.83
N LYS A 36 -5.85 16.69 -20.70
CA LYS A 36 -5.75 15.76 -21.82
C LYS A 36 -6.68 14.60 -21.54
N ASP A 37 -7.64 14.37 -22.43
CA ASP A 37 -8.64 13.30 -22.28
C ASP A 37 -9.43 13.34 -20.95
N GLY A 38 -9.61 14.53 -20.39
CA GLY A 38 -10.28 14.74 -19.10
C GLY A 38 -9.38 14.60 -17.87
N GLU A 39 -8.10 14.27 -18.06
CA GLU A 39 -7.13 14.12 -16.97
C GLU A 39 -6.20 15.34 -16.85
N LEU A 40 -5.94 15.73 -15.61
CA LEU A 40 -5.03 16.82 -15.27
C LEU A 40 -3.58 16.34 -15.41
N ASN A 41 -2.87 16.79 -16.45
CA ASN A 41 -1.45 16.47 -16.61
C ASN A 41 -0.57 17.56 -15.98
N LEU A 42 0.12 17.22 -14.89
CA LEU A 42 1.08 18.10 -14.21
C LEU A 42 2.48 18.05 -14.86
N PRO A 43 3.27 19.12 -14.77
CA PRO A 43 4.70 19.09 -15.13
C PRO A 43 5.48 18.01 -14.35
N ASP A 44 6.48 17.40 -14.99
CA ASP A 44 7.22 16.27 -14.39
C ASP A 44 8.01 16.65 -13.14
N ASP A 45 8.51 17.88 -13.03
CA ASP A 45 9.20 18.36 -11.83
C ASP A 45 8.25 18.48 -10.63
N ILE A 46 6.99 18.88 -10.88
CA ILE A 46 5.94 18.92 -9.86
C ILE A 46 5.54 17.51 -9.45
N LYS A 47 5.32 16.61 -10.42
CA LYS A 47 5.03 15.19 -10.14
C LYS A 47 6.11 14.57 -9.27
N LYS A 48 7.39 14.84 -9.58
CA LYS A 48 8.52 14.35 -8.79
C LYS A 48 8.49 14.91 -7.37
N LYS A 49 8.32 16.23 -7.19
CA LYS A 49 8.23 16.85 -5.85
C LYS A 49 7.09 16.27 -5.02
N HIS A 50 5.93 16.03 -5.62
CA HIS A 50 4.80 15.40 -4.94
C HIS A 50 5.08 13.94 -4.57
N HIS A 51 5.72 13.18 -5.46
CA HIS A 51 6.14 11.79 -5.18
C HIS A 51 7.19 11.73 -4.06
N ASP A 52 8.17 12.63 -4.07
CA ASP A 52 9.18 12.74 -3.01
C ASP A 52 8.50 13.06 -1.67
N LEU A 53 7.51 13.97 -1.64
CA LEU A 53 6.74 14.27 -0.42
C LEU A 53 5.92 13.04 0.04
N ALA A 54 5.25 12.35 -0.88
CA ALA A 54 4.49 11.14 -0.58
C ALA A 54 5.39 10.03 -0.04
N TYR A 55 6.61 9.89 -0.55
CA TYR A 55 7.62 8.96 -0.04
C TYR A 55 7.97 9.25 1.42
N HIS A 56 8.22 10.52 1.78
CA HIS A 56 8.52 10.90 3.17
C HIS A 56 7.32 10.64 4.08
N ALA A 57 6.12 11.05 3.66
CA ALA A 57 4.90 10.78 4.42
C ALA A 57 4.67 9.28 4.63
N ALA A 58 4.90 8.45 3.61
CA ALA A 58 4.78 7.00 3.70
C ALA A 58 5.81 6.39 4.66
N ALA A 59 7.08 6.84 4.59
CA ALA A 59 8.14 6.38 5.49
C ALA A 59 7.84 6.72 6.96
N GLU A 60 7.29 7.91 7.22
CA GLU A 60 6.89 8.35 8.57
C GLU A 60 5.58 7.72 9.07
N SER A 61 4.79 7.11 8.17
CA SER A 61 3.53 6.44 8.53
C SER A 61 3.70 4.98 8.96
N MET A 62 4.89 4.40 8.79
CA MET A 62 5.13 3.00 9.15
C MET A 62 5.25 2.81 10.67
N THR A 63 4.60 1.79 11.21
CA THR A 63 4.70 1.41 12.63
C THR A 63 5.49 0.11 12.79
N LEU A 64 6.61 0.17 13.51
CA LEU A 64 7.38 -1.02 13.88
C LEU A 64 6.75 -1.71 15.09
N LEU A 65 6.02 -2.81 14.85
CA LEU A 65 5.31 -3.53 15.91
C LEU A 65 6.22 -4.44 16.76
N LYS A 66 7.25 -5.02 16.16
CA LYS A 66 8.15 -5.98 16.82
C LYS A 66 9.51 -6.04 16.14
N ASN A 67 10.58 -6.09 16.93
CA ASN A 67 11.95 -6.24 16.44
C ASN A 67 12.76 -7.15 17.38
N ASN A 68 12.58 -8.46 17.24
CA ASN A 68 13.30 -9.42 18.07
C ASN A 68 14.76 -9.53 17.63
N ASN A 69 15.68 -9.58 18.61
CA ASN A 69 17.12 -9.78 18.41
C ASN A 69 17.77 -8.72 17.48
N GLY A 70 17.16 -7.55 17.33
CA GLY A 70 17.68 -6.48 16.47
C GLY A 70 17.83 -6.90 15.01
N ILE A 71 16.88 -7.68 14.47
CA ILE A 71 16.89 -8.10 13.06
C ILE A 71 16.79 -6.91 12.09
N LEU A 72 16.09 -5.86 12.49
CA LEU A 72 16.03 -4.58 11.78
C LEU A 72 16.89 -3.51 12.50
N PRO A 73 17.58 -2.61 11.76
CA PRO A 73 17.65 -2.55 10.30
C PRO A 73 18.51 -3.66 9.69
N LEU A 74 18.20 -4.06 8.46
CA LEU A 74 18.99 -5.07 7.73
C LEU A 74 20.40 -4.55 7.45
N LYS A 75 21.39 -5.44 7.51
CA LYS A 75 22.78 -5.10 7.20
C LYS A 75 22.97 -5.06 5.68
N ARG A 76 23.98 -4.30 5.23
CA ARG A 76 24.43 -4.33 3.84
C ARG A 76 24.83 -5.76 3.44
N ASN A 77 24.54 -6.14 2.21
CA ASN A 77 24.80 -7.43 1.59
C ASN A 77 24.14 -8.63 2.30
N THR A 78 23.18 -8.41 3.20
CA THR A 78 22.37 -9.51 3.75
C THR A 78 21.59 -10.18 2.62
N LYS A 79 21.65 -11.51 2.55
CA LYS A 79 20.89 -12.28 1.57
C LYS A 79 19.42 -12.36 1.96
N VAL A 80 18.54 -11.80 1.14
CA VAL A 80 17.10 -11.76 1.41
C VAL A 80 16.30 -12.50 0.35
N ALA A 81 15.32 -13.30 0.81
CA ALA A 81 14.26 -13.83 -0.04
C ALA A 81 13.02 -12.95 0.13
N ILE A 82 12.42 -12.49 -0.96
CA ILE A 82 11.20 -11.69 -0.94
C ILE A 82 10.02 -12.59 -1.28
N ILE A 83 9.07 -12.71 -0.35
CA ILE A 83 7.93 -13.63 -0.48
C ILE A 83 6.64 -12.87 -0.24
N GLY A 84 5.62 -13.15 -1.04
CA GLY A 84 4.29 -12.56 -0.91
C GLY A 84 4.01 -11.56 -2.03
N ASP A 85 2.86 -11.72 -2.67
CA ASP A 85 2.49 -10.94 -3.86
C ASP A 85 2.47 -9.41 -3.60
N PHE A 86 2.23 -8.99 -2.35
CA PHE A 86 2.25 -7.58 -1.94
C PHE A 86 3.59 -6.89 -2.15
N ALA A 87 4.69 -7.65 -2.30
CA ALA A 87 5.99 -7.08 -2.61
C ALA A 87 6.05 -6.50 -4.03
N LYS A 88 5.40 -7.17 -5.00
CA LYS A 88 5.40 -6.78 -6.43
C LYS A 88 4.17 -5.95 -6.80
N ASN A 89 3.00 -6.30 -6.27
CA ASN A 89 1.75 -5.59 -6.54
C ASN A 89 1.26 -4.89 -5.25
N PRO A 90 1.78 -3.71 -4.88
CA PRO A 90 1.53 -3.14 -3.55
C PRO A 90 0.06 -2.82 -3.30
N ARG A 91 -0.40 -3.02 -2.06
CA ARG A 91 -1.67 -2.47 -1.56
C ARG A 91 -1.35 -1.18 -0.80
N TYR A 92 -1.54 -0.05 -1.47
CA TYR A 92 -1.07 1.27 -1.00
C TYR A 92 -2.20 2.29 -0.74
N GLN A 93 -3.43 1.97 -1.12
CA GLN A 93 -4.60 2.84 -0.94
C GLN A 93 -5.86 2.00 -0.71
N GLY A 94 -7.00 2.66 -0.50
CA GLY A 94 -8.32 2.03 -0.44
C GLY A 94 -8.74 1.40 -1.78
N ALA A 95 -9.96 0.88 -1.84
CA ALA A 95 -10.56 0.34 -3.06
C ALA A 95 -11.90 1.04 -3.34
N GLY A 96 -12.53 0.76 -4.48
CA GLY A 96 -13.82 1.33 -4.83
C GLY A 96 -13.74 2.76 -5.35
N SER A 97 -14.69 3.61 -4.97
CA SER A 97 -14.81 4.97 -5.52
C SER A 97 -13.66 5.89 -5.12
N SER A 98 -12.88 5.52 -4.09
CA SER A 98 -11.75 6.28 -3.58
C SER A 98 -10.42 6.01 -4.31
N MET A 99 -10.42 5.22 -5.39
CA MET A 99 -9.19 4.90 -6.11
C MET A 99 -8.62 6.14 -6.80
N VAL A 100 -7.36 6.45 -6.50
CA VAL A 100 -6.59 7.51 -7.15
C VAL A 100 -5.67 6.89 -8.21
N ASN A 101 -5.70 7.44 -9.41
CA ASN A 101 -4.70 7.16 -10.45
C ASN A 101 -3.38 7.84 -10.06
N THR A 102 -2.41 7.07 -9.59
CA THR A 102 -1.14 7.62 -9.10
C THR A 102 -0.22 8.03 -10.25
N THR A 103 0.52 9.12 -10.06
CA THR A 103 1.49 9.62 -11.04
C THR A 103 2.76 8.78 -11.09
N ALA A 104 3.10 8.12 -9.98
CA ALA A 104 4.18 7.15 -9.85
C ALA A 104 3.82 6.16 -8.73
N LEU A 105 4.29 4.92 -8.87
CA LEU A 105 4.10 3.88 -7.88
C LEU A 105 5.32 2.97 -7.85
N ASP A 106 5.98 2.94 -6.69
CA ASP A 106 7.07 2.02 -6.41
C ASP A 106 6.53 0.74 -5.76
N ASN A 107 7.19 -0.40 -6.00
CA ASN A 107 6.91 -1.64 -5.29
C ASN A 107 8.15 -2.11 -4.51
N LEU A 108 7.91 -2.87 -3.44
CA LEU A 108 8.96 -3.28 -2.51
C LEU A 108 10.02 -4.14 -3.20
N LEU A 109 9.63 -5.02 -4.13
CA LEU A 109 10.58 -5.89 -4.85
C LEU A 109 11.61 -5.04 -5.61
N ASP A 110 11.16 -4.15 -6.49
CA ASP A 110 12.04 -3.32 -7.32
C ASP A 110 12.91 -2.37 -6.48
N CYS A 111 12.38 -1.85 -5.38
CA CYS A 111 13.16 -1.01 -4.45
C CYS A 111 14.23 -1.82 -3.73
N MET A 112 13.92 -3.04 -3.31
CA MET A 112 14.85 -3.90 -2.59
C MET A 112 15.97 -4.42 -3.49
N GLU A 113 15.69 -4.72 -4.76
CA GLU A 113 16.71 -5.10 -5.75
C GLU A 113 17.74 -3.98 -5.99
N LYS A 114 17.35 -2.72 -5.80
CA LYS A 114 18.23 -1.54 -5.92
C LYS A 114 18.86 -1.11 -4.59
N SER A 115 18.53 -1.79 -3.49
CA SER A 115 18.97 -1.43 -2.16
C SER A 115 20.37 -2.00 -1.85
N SER A 116 20.82 -1.85 -0.60
CA SER A 116 22.11 -2.40 -0.17
C SER A 116 22.08 -3.87 0.23
N VAL A 117 20.95 -4.58 0.12
CA VAL A 117 20.87 -6.02 0.42
C VAL A 117 21.04 -6.86 -0.85
N GLU A 118 21.30 -8.16 -0.70
CA GLU A 118 21.38 -9.11 -1.82
C GLU A 118 20.05 -9.85 -1.96
N VAL A 119 19.22 -9.47 -2.92
CA VAL A 119 17.95 -10.18 -3.18
C VAL A 119 18.26 -11.48 -3.93
N VAL A 120 18.03 -12.63 -3.27
CA VAL A 120 18.29 -13.95 -3.89
C VAL A 120 17.13 -14.43 -4.77
N GLY A 121 15.97 -13.79 -4.67
CA GLY A 121 14.83 -14.03 -5.54
C GLY A 121 13.49 -13.58 -4.94
N TYR A 122 12.45 -13.76 -5.73
CA TYR A 122 11.06 -13.46 -5.41
C TYR A 122 10.17 -14.69 -5.59
N ALA A 123 9.23 -14.91 -4.67
CA ALA A 123 8.16 -15.90 -4.83
C ALA A 123 6.81 -15.31 -4.40
N LYS A 124 5.75 -15.61 -5.17
CA LYS A 124 4.38 -15.16 -4.85
C LYS A 124 3.91 -15.70 -3.50
N GLY A 125 4.18 -16.97 -3.23
CA GLY A 125 3.92 -17.65 -1.94
C GLY A 125 2.48 -18.04 -1.65
N PHE A 126 1.49 -17.21 -2.00
CA PHE A 126 0.07 -17.49 -1.78
C PHE A 126 -0.83 -16.73 -2.76
N ASP A 127 -2.07 -17.21 -2.87
CA ASP A 127 -3.14 -16.47 -3.53
C ASP A 127 -3.77 -15.43 -2.58
N ARG A 128 -3.97 -14.19 -3.06
CA ARG A 128 -4.52 -13.11 -2.22
C ARG A 128 -5.97 -13.34 -1.83
N LEU A 129 -6.74 -14.04 -2.65
CA LEU A 129 -8.16 -14.32 -2.41
C LEU A 129 -8.36 -15.54 -1.49
N GLY A 130 -7.28 -16.18 -1.06
CA GLY A 130 -7.32 -17.28 -0.10
C GLY A 130 -7.38 -18.66 -0.74
N GLN A 131 -7.26 -18.77 -2.07
CA GLN A 131 -7.26 -20.08 -2.71
C GLN A 131 -6.01 -20.89 -2.33
N PRO A 132 -6.12 -22.22 -2.20
CA PRO A 132 -4.95 -23.08 -2.05
C PRO A 132 -4.03 -22.98 -3.27
N ASP A 133 -2.72 -22.91 -3.01
CA ASP A 133 -1.70 -22.86 -4.06
C ASP A 133 -0.42 -23.53 -3.54
N ASP A 134 -0.44 -24.87 -3.52
CA ASP A 134 0.66 -25.67 -2.96
C ASP A 134 1.97 -25.49 -3.75
N VAL A 135 1.87 -25.15 -5.04
CA VAL A 135 3.02 -24.87 -5.90
C VAL A 135 3.70 -23.60 -5.43
N ALA A 136 2.96 -22.50 -5.30
CA ALA A 136 3.51 -21.23 -4.82
C ALA A 136 4.05 -21.35 -3.39
N VAL A 137 3.39 -22.12 -2.51
CA VAL A 137 3.88 -22.39 -1.15
C VAL A 137 5.20 -23.14 -1.18
N LYS A 138 5.32 -24.18 -2.01
CA LYS A 138 6.56 -24.96 -2.14
C LYS A 138 7.71 -24.08 -2.67
N GLU A 139 7.47 -23.31 -3.72
CA GLU A 139 8.45 -22.38 -4.29
C GLU A 139 8.94 -21.35 -3.26
N ALA A 140 8.02 -20.75 -2.51
CA ALA A 140 8.36 -19.82 -1.44
C ALA A 140 9.24 -20.46 -0.36
N ARG A 141 8.93 -21.70 0.05
CA ARG A 141 9.73 -22.42 1.05
C ARG A 141 11.11 -22.78 0.54
N GLU A 142 11.25 -23.22 -0.71
CA GLU A 142 12.57 -23.50 -1.30
C GLU A 142 13.41 -22.23 -1.45
N LEU A 143 12.83 -21.13 -1.95
CA LEU A 143 13.51 -19.85 -2.05
C LEU A 143 13.95 -19.33 -0.67
N ALA A 144 13.11 -19.48 0.36
CA ALA A 144 13.45 -19.05 1.71
C ALA A 144 14.73 -19.71 2.24
N LYS A 145 15.00 -20.97 1.88
CA LYS A 145 16.21 -21.70 2.30
C LYS A 145 17.49 -21.07 1.74
N CYS A 146 17.43 -20.42 0.59
CA CYS A 146 18.57 -19.80 -0.09
C CYS A 146 18.98 -18.43 0.50
N ALA A 147 18.20 -17.88 1.42
CA ALA A 147 18.45 -16.56 2.03
C ALA A 147 18.98 -16.67 3.47
N GLU A 148 19.43 -15.55 4.04
CA GLU A 148 19.65 -15.39 5.47
C GLU A 148 18.37 -14.93 6.18
N ILE A 149 17.63 -14.03 5.54
CA ILE A 149 16.39 -13.44 6.04
C ILE A 149 15.30 -13.57 4.97
N THR A 150 14.09 -13.92 5.39
CA THR A 150 12.90 -13.92 4.56
C THR A 150 12.08 -12.67 4.85
N ILE A 151 11.87 -11.83 3.85
CA ILE A 151 10.94 -10.70 3.91
C ILE A 151 9.60 -11.20 3.39
N LEU A 152 8.64 -11.37 4.29
CA LEU A 152 7.31 -11.89 3.99
C LEU A 152 6.28 -10.75 3.98
N CYS A 153 5.80 -10.40 2.80
CA CYS A 153 4.81 -9.34 2.60
C CYS A 153 3.39 -9.93 2.65
N LEU A 154 2.66 -9.63 3.71
CA LEU A 154 1.30 -10.10 3.97
C LEU A 154 0.33 -8.90 3.99
N GLY A 155 -0.96 -9.15 3.86
CA GLY A 155 -1.93 -8.06 3.83
C GLY A 155 -3.36 -8.48 3.59
N LEU A 156 -4.22 -7.46 3.51
CA LEU A 156 -5.62 -7.58 3.14
C LEU A 156 -5.78 -7.31 1.64
N ASP A 157 -6.74 -8.00 1.02
CA ASP A 157 -7.13 -7.75 -0.37
C ASP A 157 -8.15 -6.61 -0.48
N GLU A 158 -8.41 -6.18 -1.72
CA GLU A 158 -9.30 -5.07 -2.03
C GLU A 158 -10.74 -5.33 -1.58
N VAL A 159 -11.20 -6.58 -1.60
CA VAL A 159 -12.58 -6.96 -1.27
C VAL A 159 -12.84 -6.82 0.22
N LYS A 160 -11.84 -7.13 1.05
CA LYS A 160 -11.94 -7.03 2.51
C LYS A 160 -12.01 -5.59 3.01
N GLU A 161 -11.70 -4.60 2.19
CA GLU A 161 -11.67 -3.18 2.59
C GLU A 161 -12.49 -2.30 1.64
N SER A 162 -13.48 -2.91 0.99
CA SER A 162 -14.39 -2.20 0.10
C SER A 162 -15.28 -1.22 0.85
N GLU A 163 -15.53 -0.08 0.21
CA GLU A 163 -16.48 0.93 0.67
C GLU A 163 -17.88 0.33 0.92
N GLY A 164 -18.50 0.73 2.04
CA GLY A 164 -19.86 0.30 2.40
C GLY A 164 -19.95 -1.12 2.97
N LEU A 165 -18.83 -1.80 3.24
CA LEU A 165 -18.80 -3.14 3.82
C LEU A 165 -17.93 -3.22 5.07
N ASP A 166 -18.50 -3.75 6.15
CA ASP A 166 -17.75 -4.08 7.35
C ASP A 166 -17.15 -5.49 7.27
N ARG A 167 -15.88 -5.61 7.70
CA ARG A 167 -15.26 -6.91 7.87
C ARG A 167 -15.91 -7.65 9.04
N GLN A 168 -16.38 -8.87 8.78
CA GLN A 168 -16.90 -9.77 9.81
C GLN A 168 -15.82 -10.30 10.76
N MET A 169 -14.54 -10.27 10.34
CA MET A 169 -13.41 -10.80 11.09
C MET A 169 -12.15 -9.96 10.82
N MET A 170 -11.29 -9.84 11.84
CA MET A 170 -10.02 -9.11 11.74
C MET A 170 -8.86 -9.99 11.25
N LYS A 171 -9.10 -11.26 10.95
CA LYS A 171 -8.05 -12.23 10.59
C LYS A 171 -7.47 -11.96 9.21
N LEU A 172 -6.15 -12.14 9.08
CA LEU A 172 -5.56 -12.41 7.78
C LEU A 172 -6.10 -13.73 7.22
N ARG A 173 -6.04 -13.89 5.89
CA ARG A 173 -6.45 -15.14 5.26
C ARG A 173 -5.58 -16.30 5.73
N GLN A 174 -6.21 -17.46 5.93
CA GLN A 174 -5.56 -18.60 6.56
C GLN A 174 -4.36 -19.13 5.74
N ASN A 175 -4.38 -19.02 4.41
CA ASN A 175 -3.26 -19.44 3.55
C ASN A 175 -1.99 -18.62 3.82
N GLN A 176 -2.11 -17.30 4.03
CA GLN A 176 -1.01 -16.42 4.43
C GLN A 176 -0.43 -16.82 5.79
N VAL A 177 -1.30 -17.04 6.78
CA VAL A 177 -0.91 -17.47 8.14
C VAL A 177 -0.25 -18.85 8.12
N SER A 178 -0.76 -19.77 7.30
CA SER A 178 -0.19 -21.12 7.14
C SER A 178 1.21 -21.08 6.53
N LEU A 179 1.45 -20.23 5.52
CA LEU A 179 2.78 -20.03 4.94
C LEU A 179 3.76 -19.45 5.97
N LEU A 180 3.37 -18.40 6.71
CA LEU A 180 4.18 -17.84 7.80
C LEU A 180 4.57 -18.93 8.82
N LYS A 181 3.61 -19.73 9.26
CA LYS A 181 3.85 -20.84 10.20
C LYS A 181 4.75 -21.93 9.61
N ALA A 182 4.66 -22.21 8.32
CA ALA A 182 5.53 -23.18 7.65
C ALA A 182 6.98 -22.68 7.59
N LEU A 183 7.19 -21.44 7.13
CA LEU A 183 8.51 -20.80 7.09
C LEU A 183 9.15 -20.72 8.49
N HIS A 184 8.36 -20.39 9.51
CA HIS A 184 8.87 -20.36 10.89
C HIS A 184 9.28 -21.75 11.39
N ARG A 185 8.48 -22.79 11.11
CA ARG A 185 8.82 -24.19 11.44
C ARG A 185 10.07 -24.68 10.72
N ASP A 186 10.35 -24.17 9.52
CA ASP A 186 11.58 -24.43 8.77
C ASP A 186 12.80 -23.68 9.34
N GLY A 187 12.66 -23.00 10.49
CA GLY A 187 13.75 -22.30 11.17
C GLY A 187 14.16 -20.99 10.50
N ARG A 188 13.32 -20.42 9.62
CA ARG A 188 13.65 -19.20 8.89
C ARG A 188 13.59 -17.97 9.80
N LYS A 189 14.55 -17.04 9.62
CA LYS A 189 14.46 -15.68 10.17
C LYS A 189 13.53 -14.86 9.29
N ILE A 190 12.45 -14.35 9.84
CA ILE A 190 11.37 -13.72 9.07
C ILE A 190 11.18 -12.27 9.54
N VAL A 191 11.17 -11.35 8.58
CA VAL A 191 10.63 -9.99 8.73
C VAL A 191 9.28 -9.97 8.03
N VAL A 192 8.21 -9.68 8.76
CA VAL A 192 6.88 -9.56 8.18
C VAL A 192 6.61 -8.09 7.87
N VAL A 193 6.24 -7.80 6.62
CA VAL A 193 5.73 -6.49 6.19
C VAL A 193 4.23 -6.62 6.00
N LEU A 194 3.45 -5.78 6.69
CA LEU A 194 1.99 -5.82 6.67
C LEU A 194 1.44 -4.65 5.85
N SER A 195 0.67 -4.96 4.80
CA SER A 195 -0.11 -3.99 4.03
C SER A 195 -1.59 -4.14 4.39
N VAL A 196 -2.06 -3.33 5.33
CA VAL A 196 -3.43 -3.38 5.87
C VAL A 196 -3.97 -1.96 6.07
N GLY A 197 -5.24 -1.72 5.76
CA GLY A 197 -5.92 -0.44 5.99
C GLY A 197 -6.62 -0.34 7.34
N SER A 198 -6.66 -1.42 8.12
CA SER A 198 -7.25 -1.45 9.46
C SER A 198 -6.62 -2.56 10.31
N SER A 199 -6.86 -2.54 11.63
CA SER A 199 -6.32 -3.50 12.58
C SER A 199 -6.62 -4.95 12.17
N ILE A 200 -5.66 -5.84 12.45
CA ILE A 200 -5.78 -7.28 12.20
C ILE A 200 -5.52 -8.10 13.46
N GLU A 201 -6.07 -9.32 13.49
CA GLU A 201 -5.72 -10.34 14.48
C GLU A 201 -5.00 -11.50 13.78
N THR A 202 -4.07 -12.13 14.50
CA THR A 202 -3.18 -13.20 13.98
C THR A 202 -3.34 -14.50 14.74
#